data_AF-A0A950VLJ5-F1
#
_entry.id   AF-A0A950VLJ5-F1
#
_cell.length_a   1.000
_cell.length_b   1.000
_cell.length_c   1.000
_cell.angle_alpha   90.00
_cell.angle_beta   90.00
_cell.angle_gamma   90.00
#
_symmetry.space_group_name_H-M   'P 1'
#
loop_
_entity.id
_entity.type
_entity.pdbx_description
1 polymer ?
#
loop_
_entity_poly.entity_id
_entity_poly.type
_entity_poly.pdbx_seq_one_letter_code
_entity_poly.pdbx_strand_id
1 'polypeptide(L)'
;MEILSATRYLFHGQPRDATLNRPAAQERPLGWQPPLAVGEGTAAAAEPELVPGLVDDLYLRLYVRAPDTGSAPADLPGRRDFLAALSAANHGRGSWDPGWVLQTVAEDGRVAVRKDGLIVWTTPEGLRLGAGALQAGASCRVRVAKELRGWQPGYYWAIGDADQDDPPGPLLRLYWHLIPQAAVAYMATVTSTLNTRGIPFRTKVLSDAGRYVRADAGVLYLGRSSFAHVRDALQEMYSLLAADLRPEVPLLTKPLAPGLGLAEDPRHALSFGYHRCSLIAQALWRSFQQGDRNREARMATLAAAFRETGRDPAAPFLEPGSRDIYFFRSKRRGLKDPAGRASTPKIWTRKSDGGLIPPPSTPSSELFLEAAIRIGRALCQGAYWDAEGRCCNWMGRSSGEVIQPGGLVVPAAAALGPDLYSGSLGVGLFLAQLWQLTGDADARQTALGAVARSFPQFRRVSSEAVFPLSYYRGLVGLAYATYRIGLLTGEGALDEEVDALLETIGAAVASPHLLDVIGGTAGAIPALLALRRVPRWGHLLELSVALGEELCRTAVRKGQV
;
A
#
# COMPACT_ATOMS: atom_id res chain seq x y z
N MET A 1 -2.63 24.90 20.90
CA MET A 1 -1.99 23.79 21.64
C MET A 1 -1.39 24.37 22.91
N GLU A 2 -1.51 23.67 24.03
CA GLU A 2 -0.99 24.10 25.33
C GLU A 2 -0.29 22.92 25.99
N ILE A 3 0.98 23.07 26.35
CA ILE A 3 1.73 22.02 27.02
C ILE A 3 1.46 22.14 28.53
N LEU A 4 1.05 21.03 29.15
CA LEU A 4 0.67 20.98 30.57
C LEU A 4 1.79 20.40 31.44
N SER A 5 2.53 19.43 30.91
CA SER A 5 3.65 18.79 31.59
C SER A 5 4.64 18.20 30.58
N ALA A 6 5.71 17.56 31.07
CA ALA A 6 6.68 16.81 30.25
C ALA A 6 6.10 15.57 29.53
N THR A 7 4.81 15.26 29.72
CA THR A 7 4.12 14.14 29.05
C THR A 7 2.71 14.49 28.59
N ARG A 8 2.11 15.61 29.03
CA ARG A 8 0.71 15.97 28.73
C ARG A 8 0.56 17.32 28.05
N TYR A 9 -0.40 17.42 27.14
CA TYR A 9 -0.73 18.65 26.42
C TYR A 9 -2.20 18.68 25.97
N LEU A 10 -2.71 19.86 25.69
CA LEU A 10 -4.01 20.10 25.05
C LEU A 10 -3.83 20.36 23.56
N PHE A 11 -4.50 19.56 22.74
CA PHE A 11 -4.62 19.79 21.29
C PHE A 11 -6.07 20.15 20.97
N HIS A 12 -6.31 21.36 20.46
CA HIS A 12 -7.67 21.94 20.31
C HIS A 12 -8.57 21.77 21.55
N GLY A 13 -8.00 21.97 22.74
CA GLY A 13 -8.71 21.85 24.02
C GLY A 13 -8.90 20.42 24.53
N GLN A 14 -8.52 19.40 23.76
CA GLN A 14 -8.62 18.00 24.16
C GLN A 14 -7.32 17.52 24.84
N PRO A 15 -7.39 16.89 26.03
CA PRO A 15 -6.21 16.41 26.75
C PRO A 15 -5.58 15.19 26.06
N ARG A 16 -4.24 15.16 26.06
CA ARG A 16 -3.43 14.10 25.48
C ARG A 16 -2.25 13.75 26.37
N ASP A 17 -1.83 12.49 26.28
CA ASP A 17 -0.64 11.96 26.96
C ASP A 17 0.29 11.30 25.92
N ALA A 18 1.51 11.82 25.80
CA ALA A 18 2.53 11.34 24.87
C ALA A 18 3.02 9.92 25.20
N THR A 19 2.78 9.43 26.42
CA THR A 19 3.11 8.05 26.82
C THR A 19 2.09 7.03 26.32
N LEU A 20 0.84 7.45 26.08
CA LEU A 20 -0.27 6.58 25.67
C LEU A 20 -0.53 6.62 24.16
N ASN A 21 -0.30 7.77 23.51
CA ASN A 21 -0.52 7.97 22.08
C ASN A 21 0.76 7.72 21.26
N ARG A 22 1.28 6.48 21.25
CA ARG A 22 2.21 6.06 20.20
C ARG A 22 1.38 5.54 19.02
N PRO A 23 1.30 6.24 17.87
CA PRO A 23 0.77 5.60 16.68
C PRO A 23 1.56 4.31 16.42
N ALA A 24 0.85 3.25 16.02
CA ALA A 24 1.44 1.96 15.69
C ALA A 24 2.72 2.18 14.86
N ALA A 25 3.80 1.51 15.25
CA ALA A 25 5.19 1.73 14.81
C ALA A 25 5.46 1.65 13.28
N GLN A 26 4.43 1.59 12.43
CA GLN A 26 4.51 1.45 10.98
C GLN A 26 4.85 2.74 10.21
N GLU A 27 4.79 3.93 10.81
CA GLU A 27 5.09 5.19 10.08
C GLU A 27 6.42 5.87 10.45
N ARG A 28 7.17 5.35 11.44
CA ARG A 28 8.52 5.88 11.70
C ARG A 28 9.44 5.50 10.53
N PRO A 29 10.06 6.47 9.84
CA PRO A 29 11.06 6.16 8.83
C PRO A 29 12.17 5.31 9.45
N LEU A 30 12.60 4.25 8.76
CA LEU A 30 13.84 3.54 9.09
C LEU A 30 14.98 4.57 9.18
N GLY A 31 15.63 4.66 10.34
CA GLY A 31 16.74 5.58 10.58
C GLY A 31 16.41 6.91 11.27
N TRP A 32 15.22 7.08 11.86
CA TRP A 32 15.00 8.20 12.79
C TRP A 32 15.91 8.05 14.02
N GLN A 33 16.93 8.89 14.07
CA GLN A 33 17.59 9.29 15.31
C GLN A 33 17.25 10.77 15.55
N PRO A 34 16.97 11.18 16.80
CA PRO A 34 16.82 12.59 17.09
C PRO A 34 18.08 13.33 16.64
N PRO A 35 17.96 14.55 16.05
CA PRO A 35 19.13 15.30 15.64
C PRO A 35 20.02 15.52 16.87
N LEU A 36 21.21 14.89 16.88
CA LEU A 36 22.25 15.26 17.82
C LEU A 36 22.54 16.74 17.60
N ALA A 37 22.33 17.54 18.63
CA ALA A 37 22.73 18.93 18.64
C ALA A 37 24.20 18.98 18.22
N VAL A 38 24.49 19.63 17.09
CA VAL A 38 25.86 19.96 16.72
C VAL A 38 26.29 21.07 17.67
N GLY A 39 26.95 20.67 18.75
CA GLY A 39 27.52 21.53 19.77
C GLY A 39 28.42 20.70 20.66
N GLU A 40 29.73 20.83 20.48
CA GLU A 40 30.73 20.23 21.36
C GLU A 40 30.47 20.67 22.80
N GLY A 41 30.43 19.69 23.72
CA GLY A 41 30.76 19.93 25.13
C GLY A 41 29.68 20.53 26.02
N THR A 42 28.44 20.02 26.02
CA THR A 42 27.61 19.97 27.23
C THR A 42 26.79 18.68 27.24
N ALA A 43 26.65 18.03 28.40
CA ALA A 43 25.87 16.80 28.54
C ALA A 43 24.43 17.03 28.02
N ALA A 44 24.11 16.48 26.85
CA ALA A 44 22.80 16.61 26.24
C ALA A 44 21.77 15.95 27.16
N ALA A 45 20.96 16.77 27.84
CA ALA A 45 19.78 16.28 28.52
C ALA A 45 18.93 15.51 27.51
N ALA A 46 18.59 14.25 27.83
CA ALA A 46 17.76 13.42 26.96
C ALA A 46 16.51 14.18 26.52
N GLU A 47 16.21 14.20 25.22
CA GLU A 47 14.99 14.84 24.72
C GLU A 47 13.78 14.23 25.44
N PRO A 48 12.88 15.05 26.03
CA PRO A 48 11.75 14.54 26.79
C PRO A 48 10.79 13.78 25.87
N GLU A 49 10.20 12.69 26.37
CA GLU A 49 9.30 11.79 25.62
C GLU A 49 8.12 12.52 24.93
N LEU A 50 7.78 13.73 25.39
CA LEU A 50 6.77 14.60 24.78
C LEU A 50 7.10 15.04 23.35
N VAL A 51 8.36 15.38 23.04
CA VAL A 51 8.72 15.99 21.74
C VAL A 51 8.39 15.04 20.57
N PRO A 52 8.78 13.75 20.61
CA PRO A 52 8.36 12.80 19.57
C PRO A 52 6.84 12.67 19.44
N GLY A 53 6.09 12.61 20.55
CA GLY A 53 4.63 12.53 20.53
C GLY A 53 3.96 13.77 19.93
N LEU A 54 4.53 14.96 20.19
CA LEU A 54 4.10 16.22 19.58
C LEU A 54 4.35 16.23 18.07
N VAL A 55 5.48 15.70 17.60
CA VAL A 55 5.78 15.61 16.17
C VAL A 55 4.73 14.77 15.45
N ASP A 56 4.40 13.59 15.99
CA ASP A 56 3.41 12.69 15.40
C ASP A 56 2.02 13.36 15.32
N ASP A 57 1.59 14.07 16.35
CA ASP A 57 0.30 14.76 16.38
C ASP A 57 0.26 15.96 15.42
N LEU A 58 1.32 16.79 15.42
CA LEU A 58 1.44 17.89 14.46
C LEU A 58 1.43 17.36 13.02
N TYR A 59 2.06 16.20 12.77
CA TYR A 59 2.05 15.58 11.47
C TYR A 59 0.66 15.09 11.08
N LEU A 60 0.06 14.20 11.88
CA LEU A 60 -1.19 13.50 11.57
C LEU A 60 -2.42 14.42 11.59
N ARG A 61 -2.40 15.50 12.37
CA ARG A 61 -3.59 16.36 12.58
C ARG A 61 -3.49 17.71 11.89
N LEU A 62 -2.28 18.22 11.65
CA LEU A 62 -2.10 19.51 10.98
C LEU A 62 -1.47 19.32 9.60
N TYR A 63 -0.25 18.78 9.54
CA TYR A 63 0.51 18.72 8.30
C TYR A 63 -0.26 18.02 7.17
N VAL A 64 -0.75 16.80 7.43
CA VAL A 64 -1.42 15.98 6.42
C VAL A 64 -2.86 16.42 6.14
N ARG A 65 -3.43 17.35 6.91
CA ARG A 65 -4.83 17.82 6.81
C ARG A 65 -5.87 16.69 6.72
N ALA A 66 -5.67 15.60 7.44
CA ALA A 66 -6.66 14.52 7.50
C ALA A 66 -7.87 14.97 8.35
N PRO A 67 -9.10 14.65 7.93
CA PRO A 67 -10.28 14.87 8.77
C PRO A 67 -10.20 14.02 10.05
N ASP A 68 -10.80 14.50 11.15
CA ASP A 68 -10.85 13.78 12.44
C ASP A 68 -11.66 12.47 12.40
N THR A 69 -12.25 12.12 11.25
CA THR A 69 -12.93 10.85 11.02
C THR A 69 -11.91 9.72 10.91
N GLY A 70 -11.96 8.74 11.82
CA GLY A 70 -11.04 7.60 11.86
C GLY A 70 -10.88 6.86 10.53
N SER A 71 -9.73 6.23 10.32
CA SER A 71 -9.47 5.45 9.10
C SER A 71 -10.45 4.28 8.98
N ALA A 72 -10.95 4.05 7.77
CA ALA A 72 -11.69 2.83 7.48
C ALA A 72 -10.82 1.59 7.77
N PRO A 73 -11.39 0.48 8.25
CA PRO A 73 -10.65 -0.76 8.45
C PRO A 73 -10.02 -1.22 7.12
N ALA A 74 -8.85 -1.85 7.21
CA ALA A 74 -8.10 -2.29 6.04
C ALA A 74 -8.86 -3.38 5.27
N ASP A 75 -9.28 -3.07 4.05
CA ASP A 75 -9.82 -4.04 3.09
C ASP A 75 -8.66 -4.63 2.28
N LEU A 76 -8.16 -5.80 2.69
CA LEU A 76 -7.00 -6.45 2.07
C LEU A 76 -7.24 -6.84 0.59
N PRO A 77 -8.38 -7.43 0.20
CA PRO A 77 -8.75 -7.61 -1.21
C PRO A 77 -8.80 -6.29 -1.99
N GLY A 78 -9.53 -5.28 -1.50
CA GLY A 78 -9.61 -3.98 -2.16
C GLY A 78 -8.25 -3.30 -2.31
N ARG A 79 -7.35 -3.50 -1.34
CA ARG A 79 -5.95 -3.04 -1.41
C ARG A 79 -5.15 -3.72 -2.52
N ARG A 80 -5.35 -5.03 -2.74
CA ARG A 80 -4.66 -5.78 -3.82
C ARG A 80 -5.13 -5.32 -5.19
N ASP A 81 -6.44 -5.21 -5.39
CA ASP A 81 -7.02 -4.74 -6.66
C ASP A 81 -6.58 -3.32 -6.98
N PHE A 82 -6.53 -2.47 -5.95
CA PHE A 82 -6.04 -1.11 -6.08
C PHE A 82 -4.55 -1.06 -6.47
N LEU A 83 -3.70 -1.87 -5.85
CA LEU A 83 -2.29 -2.00 -6.24
C LEU A 83 -2.12 -2.53 -7.67
N ALA A 84 -2.95 -3.48 -8.09
CA ALA A 84 -2.95 -3.99 -9.46
C ALA A 84 -3.34 -2.88 -10.46
N ALA A 85 -4.36 -2.08 -10.14
CA ALA A 85 -4.78 -0.94 -10.96
C ALA A 85 -3.68 0.13 -11.07
N LEU A 86 -3.00 0.46 -9.97
CA LEU A 86 -1.84 1.37 -9.98
C LEU A 86 -0.70 0.83 -10.86
N SER A 87 -0.40 -0.46 -10.75
CA SER A 87 0.66 -1.09 -11.55
C SER A 87 0.32 -1.17 -13.04
N ALA A 88 -0.95 -1.43 -13.37
CA ALA A 88 -1.45 -1.41 -14.75
C ALA A 88 -1.39 0.00 -15.36
N ALA A 89 -1.71 1.02 -14.56
CA ALA A 89 -1.63 2.42 -14.95
C ALA A 89 -0.19 2.95 -15.06
N ASN A 90 0.80 2.30 -14.43
CA ASN A 90 2.20 2.71 -14.53
C ASN A 90 2.78 2.37 -15.91
N HIS A 91 3.00 3.39 -16.74
CA HIS A 91 3.57 3.29 -18.10
C HIS A 91 5.10 3.29 -18.13
N GLY A 92 5.77 3.15 -16.98
CA GLY A 92 7.21 3.01 -16.90
C GLY A 92 7.72 1.67 -17.41
N ARG A 93 8.97 1.68 -17.85
CA ARG A 93 9.80 0.51 -18.19
C ARG A 93 10.89 0.28 -17.15
N GLY A 94 11.12 1.25 -16.27
CA GLY A 94 12.20 1.24 -15.27
C GLY A 94 13.45 1.96 -15.76
N SER A 95 14.41 2.15 -14.87
CA SER A 95 15.61 2.98 -15.11
C SER A 95 16.88 2.30 -14.58
N TRP A 96 18.00 3.01 -14.63
CA TRP A 96 19.30 2.59 -14.14
C TRP A 96 19.60 3.32 -12.83
N ASP A 97 19.53 2.60 -11.71
CA ASP A 97 19.82 3.14 -10.39
C ASP A 97 21.34 3.28 -10.20
N PRO A 98 21.86 4.50 -9.93
CA PRO A 98 23.30 4.75 -9.83
C PRO A 98 23.89 4.45 -8.44
N GLY A 99 25.22 4.59 -8.31
CA GLY A 99 25.92 4.50 -7.03
C GLY A 99 26.20 3.08 -6.54
N TRP A 100 26.13 2.08 -7.42
CA TRP A 100 26.47 0.69 -7.09
C TRP A 100 27.96 0.43 -7.33
N VAL A 101 28.56 -0.39 -6.48
CA VAL A 101 29.97 -0.80 -6.63
C VAL A 101 30.04 -2.29 -6.87
N LEU A 102 30.72 -2.68 -7.95
CA LEU A 102 30.95 -4.09 -8.26
C LEU A 102 31.83 -4.74 -7.19
N GLN A 103 31.43 -5.90 -6.67
CA GLN A 103 32.20 -6.65 -5.68
C GLN A 103 32.91 -7.86 -6.28
N THR A 104 32.16 -8.76 -6.89
CA THR A 104 32.71 -9.98 -7.48
C THR A 104 31.89 -10.41 -8.68
N VAL A 105 32.51 -11.19 -9.56
CA VAL A 105 31.87 -11.87 -10.67
C VAL A 105 31.95 -13.36 -10.38
N ALA A 106 30.81 -14.03 -10.29
CA ALA A 106 30.75 -15.47 -10.10
C ALA A 106 31.14 -16.21 -11.38
N GLU A 107 31.53 -17.49 -11.23
CA GLU A 107 31.91 -18.35 -12.36
C GLU A 107 30.77 -18.55 -13.37
N ASP A 108 29.51 -18.44 -12.93
CA ASP A 108 28.31 -18.50 -13.77
C ASP A 108 27.98 -17.19 -14.49
N GLY A 109 28.84 -16.17 -14.37
CA GLY A 109 28.69 -14.87 -15.03
C GLY A 109 27.82 -13.86 -14.28
N ARG A 110 27.20 -14.23 -13.15
CA ARG A 110 26.46 -13.26 -12.32
C ARG A 110 27.41 -12.32 -11.59
N VAL A 111 26.97 -11.08 -11.40
CA VAL A 111 27.76 -10.02 -10.78
C VAL A 111 27.12 -9.63 -9.45
N ALA A 112 27.92 -9.66 -8.39
CA ALA A 112 27.54 -9.11 -7.10
C ALA A 112 27.89 -7.63 -7.04
N VAL A 113 26.91 -6.79 -6.70
CA VAL A 113 27.04 -5.35 -6.58
C VAL A 113 26.57 -4.89 -5.20
N ARG A 114 27.22 -3.87 -4.65
CA ARG A 114 26.94 -3.34 -3.31
C ARG A 114 26.57 -1.86 -3.34
N LYS A 115 25.56 -1.50 -2.55
CA LYS A 115 25.16 -0.12 -2.27
C LYS A 115 24.53 -0.05 -0.88
N ASP A 116 24.93 0.93 -0.06
CA ASP A 116 24.32 1.18 1.27
C ASP A 116 24.21 -0.06 2.19
N GLY A 117 25.22 -0.93 2.16
CA GLY A 117 25.25 -2.18 2.95
C GLY A 117 24.43 -3.34 2.36
N LEU A 118 23.68 -3.10 1.28
CA LEU A 118 22.96 -4.13 0.53
C LEU A 118 23.85 -4.72 -0.57
N ILE A 119 23.89 -6.05 -0.66
CA ILE A 119 24.51 -6.79 -1.78
C ILE A 119 23.41 -7.42 -2.61
N VAL A 120 23.43 -7.18 -3.92
CA VAL A 120 22.49 -7.74 -4.89
C VAL A 120 23.26 -8.49 -5.96
N TRP A 121 22.72 -9.62 -6.40
CA TRP A 121 23.19 -10.35 -7.57
C TRP A 121 22.40 -9.95 -8.80
N THR A 122 23.09 -9.58 -9.87
CA THR A 122 22.51 -9.23 -11.16
C THR A 122 23.23 -9.95 -12.30
N THR A 123 22.64 -9.98 -13.49
CA THR A 123 23.32 -10.45 -14.70
C THR A 123 24.08 -9.28 -15.34
N PRO A 124 25.04 -9.55 -16.26
CA PRO A 124 25.74 -8.48 -16.99
C PRO A 124 24.79 -7.53 -17.73
N GLU A 125 23.64 -8.00 -18.22
CA GLU A 125 22.63 -7.17 -18.90
C GLU A 125 21.87 -6.26 -17.92
N GLY A 126 21.78 -6.65 -16.66
CA GLY A 126 21.21 -5.85 -15.58
C GLY A 126 22.19 -4.81 -15.02
N LEU A 127 23.36 -4.64 -15.65
CA LEU A 127 24.45 -3.79 -15.17
C LEU A 127 24.92 -2.86 -16.29
N ARG A 128 25.09 -1.57 -15.96
CA ARG A 128 25.73 -0.57 -16.82
C ARG A 128 26.95 -0.03 -16.10
N LEU A 129 28.13 -0.35 -16.62
CA LEU A 129 29.39 0.22 -16.11
C LEU A 129 29.50 1.70 -16.49
N GLY A 130 30.22 2.47 -15.69
CA GLY A 130 30.77 3.75 -16.12
C GLY A 130 31.90 3.57 -17.14
N ALA A 131 32.88 4.48 -17.13
CA ALA A 131 34.12 4.26 -17.89
C ALA A 131 34.97 3.19 -17.19
N GLY A 132 35.09 1.99 -17.76
CA GLY A 132 35.95 0.92 -17.23
C GLY A 132 35.55 -0.50 -17.65
N ALA A 133 36.40 -1.47 -17.29
CA ALA A 133 36.14 -2.90 -17.46
C ALA A 133 35.35 -3.48 -16.27
N LEU A 134 34.79 -4.68 -16.45
CA LEU A 134 34.07 -5.41 -15.40
C LEU A 134 35.04 -5.91 -14.32
N GLN A 135 35.39 -5.03 -13.37
CA GLN A 135 36.36 -5.30 -12.30
C GLN A 135 35.80 -4.92 -10.93
N ALA A 136 36.17 -5.69 -9.90
CA ALA A 136 35.84 -5.37 -8.52
C ALA A 136 36.28 -3.94 -8.15
N GLY A 137 35.39 -3.19 -7.51
CA GLY A 137 35.57 -1.78 -7.17
C GLY A 137 35.04 -0.80 -8.24
N ALA A 138 34.65 -1.26 -9.43
CA ALA A 138 34.11 -0.38 -10.46
C ALA A 138 32.74 0.20 -10.06
N SER A 139 32.53 1.49 -10.33
CA SER A 139 31.22 2.14 -10.21
C SER A 139 30.32 1.71 -11.36
N CYS A 140 29.09 1.36 -11.02
CA CYS A 140 28.09 0.85 -11.96
C CYS A 140 26.68 1.33 -11.60
N ARG A 141 25.78 1.15 -12.56
CA ARG A 141 24.35 1.33 -12.40
C ARG A 141 23.64 -0.01 -12.55
N VAL A 142 22.62 -0.24 -11.74
CA VAL A 142 21.83 -1.48 -11.74
C VAL A 142 20.46 -1.22 -12.34
N ARG A 143 19.99 -2.11 -13.21
CA ARG A 143 18.65 -2.02 -13.79
C ARG A 143 17.60 -2.22 -12.70
N VAL A 144 16.70 -1.25 -12.55
CA VAL A 144 15.54 -1.34 -11.66
C VAL A 144 14.25 -1.34 -12.45
N ALA A 145 13.27 -2.13 -11.98
CA ALA A 145 11.95 -2.20 -12.61
C ALA A 145 11.19 -0.86 -12.50
N LYS A 146 10.07 -0.75 -13.22
CA LYS A 146 9.21 0.44 -13.24
C LYS A 146 8.59 0.83 -11.88
N GLU A 147 8.65 -0.08 -10.91
CA GLU A 147 7.98 0.06 -9.62
C GLU A 147 8.75 -0.67 -8.50
N LEU A 148 8.66 -0.13 -7.29
CA LEU A 148 9.23 -0.70 -6.08
C LEU A 148 8.12 -1.13 -5.12
N ARG A 149 7.59 -2.34 -5.32
CA ARG A 149 6.53 -2.88 -4.46
C ARG A 149 7.10 -3.25 -3.09
N GLY A 150 6.53 -2.70 -2.03
CA GLY A 150 6.92 -3.03 -0.66
C GLY A 150 8.21 -2.36 -0.17
N TRP A 151 8.82 -1.47 -0.95
CA TRP A 151 10.00 -0.68 -0.52
C TRP A 151 9.70 0.18 0.71
N GLN A 152 8.54 0.84 0.71
CA GLN A 152 8.04 1.57 1.85
C GLN A 152 6.64 1.02 2.21
N PRO A 153 6.45 0.46 3.42
CA PRO A 153 5.14 0.00 3.86
C PRO A 153 4.08 1.10 3.70
N GLY A 154 2.92 0.73 3.17
CA GLY A 154 1.82 1.66 2.96
C GLY A 154 1.86 2.45 1.65
N TYR A 155 2.95 2.38 0.86
CA TYR A 155 3.08 3.11 -0.41
C TYR A 155 3.30 2.19 -1.62
N TYR A 156 2.79 2.64 -2.77
CA TYR A 156 3.17 2.18 -4.09
C TYR A 156 4.14 3.20 -4.71
N TRP A 157 5.28 2.73 -5.18
CA TRP A 157 6.32 3.56 -5.79
C TRP A 157 6.48 3.25 -7.27
N ALA A 158 6.51 4.29 -8.09
CA ALA A 158 6.89 4.24 -9.50
C ALA A 158 8.18 5.04 -9.75
N ILE A 159 8.99 4.53 -10.67
CA ILE A 159 10.27 5.13 -11.08
C ILE A 159 10.14 5.51 -12.56
N GLY A 160 10.56 6.73 -12.90
CA GLY A 160 10.62 7.19 -14.29
C GLY A 160 11.73 6.50 -15.08
N ASP A 161 11.63 6.50 -16.40
CA ASP A 161 12.49 5.75 -17.30
C ASP A 161 13.85 6.40 -17.54
N ALA A 162 13.94 7.72 -17.35
CA ALA A 162 15.17 8.48 -17.52
C ALA A 162 16.18 8.21 -16.40
N ASP A 163 17.46 8.29 -16.75
CA ASP A 163 18.56 8.09 -15.81
C ASP A 163 18.57 9.22 -14.77
N GLN A 164 18.81 8.85 -13.50
CA GLN A 164 18.98 9.83 -12.43
C GLN A 164 20.39 10.40 -12.45
N ASP A 165 20.53 11.67 -12.05
CA ASP A 165 21.82 12.31 -11.81
C ASP A 165 22.62 11.53 -10.75
N ASP A 166 23.94 11.46 -10.94
CA ASP A 166 24.87 10.84 -10.00
C ASP A 166 26.10 11.74 -9.81
N PRO A 167 26.30 12.34 -8.62
CA PRO A 167 25.44 12.26 -7.44
C PRO A 167 24.10 12.99 -7.63
N PRO A 168 23.04 12.57 -6.91
CA PRO A 168 21.73 13.21 -7.03
C PRO A 168 21.75 14.67 -6.54
N GLY A 169 21.20 15.56 -7.37
CA GLY A 169 21.00 16.97 -7.02
C GLY A 169 19.92 17.19 -5.96
N PRO A 170 19.68 18.46 -5.56
CA PRO A 170 18.55 18.79 -4.69
C PRO A 170 17.22 18.37 -5.32
N LEU A 171 16.34 17.79 -4.53
CA LEU A 171 15.03 17.32 -4.98
C LEU A 171 13.91 18.30 -4.62
N LEU A 172 12.85 18.27 -5.42
CA LEU A 172 11.55 18.87 -5.16
C LEU A 172 10.52 17.79 -4.89
N ARG A 173 9.58 18.09 -4.01
CA ARG A 173 8.40 17.30 -3.71
C ARG A 173 7.16 18.07 -4.13
N LEU A 174 6.43 17.53 -5.09
CA LEU A 174 5.11 17.99 -5.50
C LEU A 174 4.07 17.10 -4.83
N TYR A 175 3.23 17.69 -3.98
CA TYR A 175 2.19 17.01 -3.24
C TYR A 175 0.86 17.11 -3.98
N TRP A 176 0.22 15.96 -4.19
CA TRP A 176 -1.07 15.84 -4.84
C TRP A 176 -2.09 15.31 -3.86
N HIS A 177 -3.14 16.08 -3.60
CA HIS A 177 -4.22 15.68 -2.70
C HIS A 177 -5.24 14.82 -3.46
N LEU A 178 -4.81 13.58 -3.69
CA LEU A 178 -5.54 12.60 -4.48
C LEU A 178 -6.72 12.00 -3.71
N ILE A 179 -7.76 11.63 -4.45
CA ILE A 179 -8.72 10.58 -4.06
C ILE A 179 -8.29 9.24 -4.69
N PRO A 180 -8.83 8.08 -4.25
CA PRO A 180 -8.39 6.77 -4.78
C PRO A 180 -8.49 6.68 -6.30
N GLN A 181 -9.59 7.15 -6.89
CA GLN A 181 -9.81 7.14 -8.34
C GLN A 181 -8.78 8.02 -9.07
N ALA A 182 -8.52 9.22 -8.53
CA ALA A 182 -7.52 10.14 -9.08
C ALA A 182 -6.11 9.56 -9.02
N ALA A 183 -5.79 8.66 -8.07
CA ALA A 183 -4.47 8.09 -7.94
C ALA A 183 -4.07 7.19 -9.12
N VAL A 184 -5.03 6.42 -9.65
CA VAL A 184 -4.82 5.58 -10.84
C VAL A 184 -4.61 6.46 -12.07
N ALA A 185 -5.48 7.46 -12.27
CA ALA A 185 -5.35 8.42 -13.36
C ALA A 185 -4.04 9.24 -13.27
N TYR A 186 -3.66 9.63 -12.06
CA TYR A 186 -2.40 10.30 -11.74
C TYR A 186 -1.21 9.43 -12.12
N MET A 187 -1.22 8.14 -11.78
CA MET A 187 -0.12 7.23 -12.10
C MET A 187 0.08 7.12 -13.62
N ALA A 188 -1.00 6.92 -14.39
CA ALA A 188 -0.94 6.89 -15.85
C ALA A 188 -0.44 8.22 -16.43
N THR A 189 -1.01 9.32 -15.97
CA THR A 189 -0.70 10.67 -16.47
C THR A 189 0.77 11.04 -16.19
N VAL A 190 1.22 10.90 -14.94
CA VAL A 190 2.59 11.25 -14.55
C VAL A 190 3.62 10.38 -15.25
N THR A 191 3.43 9.06 -15.23
CA THR A 191 4.41 8.15 -15.83
C THR A 191 4.49 8.32 -17.34
N SER A 192 3.35 8.44 -18.03
CA SER A 192 3.33 8.66 -19.47
C SER A 192 3.95 10.01 -19.87
N THR A 193 3.50 11.12 -19.27
CA THR A 193 3.92 12.46 -19.67
C THR A 193 5.40 12.72 -19.39
N LEU A 194 5.89 12.32 -18.21
CA LEU A 194 7.29 12.58 -17.84
C LEU A 194 8.27 11.62 -18.55
N ASN A 195 7.90 10.34 -18.74
CA ASN A 195 8.75 9.41 -19.49
C ASN A 195 8.90 9.82 -20.96
N THR A 196 7.80 10.24 -21.60
CA THR A 196 7.82 10.71 -23.00
C THR A 196 8.75 11.92 -23.19
N ARG A 197 8.90 12.74 -22.15
CA ARG A 197 9.77 13.92 -22.15
C ARG A 197 11.18 13.64 -21.63
N GLY A 198 11.50 12.39 -21.28
CA GLY A 198 12.82 12.00 -20.76
C GLY A 198 13.17 12.66 -19.42
N ILE A 199 12.16 13.01 -18.60
CA ILE A 199 12.38 13.69 -17.32
C ILE A 199 12.61 12.64 -16.23
N PRO A 200 13.72 12.70 -15.46
CA PRO A 200 13.93 11.82 -14.32
C PRO A 200 12.96 12.17 -13.18
N PHE A 201 12.23 11.17 -12.68
CA PHE A 201 11.34 11.34 -11.54
C PHE A 201 11.21 10.05 -10.72
N ARG A 202 10.72 10.21 -9.50
CA ARG A 202 10.12 9.12 -8.71
C ARG A 202 8.76 9.60 -8.22
N THR A 203 7.79 8.73 -8.12
CA THR A 203 6.51 9.10 -7.51
C THR A 203 6.03 8.01 -6.58
N LYS A 204 5.33 8.42 -5.52
CA LYS A 204 4.66 7.50 -4.63
C LYS A 204 3.23 7.93 -4.38
N VAL A 205 2.38 6.94 -4.25
CA VAL A 205 1.00 7.11 -3.79
C VAL A 205 0.69 6.10 -2.70
N LEU A 206 -0.35 6.32 -1.92
CA LEU A 206 -0.78 5.36 -0.91
C LEU A 206 -1.20 4.05 -1.58
N SER A 207 -0.81 2.93 -0.97
CA SER A 207 -1.15 1.57 -1.45
C SER A 207 -2.56 1.12 -1.09
N ASP A 208 -3.29 1.91 -0.30
CA ASP A 208 -4.59 1.57 0.27
C ASP A 208 -5.59 2.70 -0.01
N ALA A 209 -6.65 2.36 -0.73
CA ALA A 209 -7.72 3.29 -1.11
C ALA A 209 -8.38 3.95 0.12
N GLY A 210 -8.50 3.23 1.24
CA GLY A 210 -9.09 3.77 2.48
C GLY A 210 -8.25 4.87 3.15
N ARG A 211 -7.00 5.05 2.73
CA ARG A 211 -6.07 6.03 3.31
C ARG A 211 -6.00 7.36 2.56
N TYR A 212 -6.71 7.53 1.44
CA TYR A 212 -6.79 8.79 0.68
C TYR A 212 -7.66 9.86 1.37
N VAL A 213 -7.37 10.07 2.65
CA VAL A 213 -7.96 11.11 3.50
C VAL A 213 -6.97 12.24 3.78
N ARG A 214 -5.71 12.06 3.38
CA ARG A 214 -4.57 12.96 3.65
C ARG A 214 -4.11 13.73 2.42
N ALA A 215 -3.70 14.98 2.62
CA ALA A 215 -3.27 15.90 1.57
C ALA A 215 -1.93 15.56 0.90
N ASP A 216 -1.14 14.68 1.52
CA ASP A 216 0.12 14.15 0.98
C ASP A 216 -0.04 12.72 0.42
N ALA A 217 -1.27 12.35 -0.02
CA ALA A 217 -1.59 11.03 -0.55
C ALA A 217 -0.81 10.67 -1.83
N GLY A 218 -0.37 11.65 -2.62
CA GLY A 218 0.55 11.48 -3.74
C GLY A 218 1.73 12.43 -3.65
N VAL A 219 2.94 11.94 -3.92
CA VAL A 219 4.18 12.74 -3.90
C VAL A 219 5.03 12.43 -5.13
N LEU A 220 5.23 13.44 -5.98
CA LEU A 220 6.15 13.40 -7.11
C LEU A 220 7.49 14.05 -6.74
N TYR A 221 8.57 13.33 -6.95
CA TYR A 221 9.95 13.73 -6.73
C TYR A 221 10.61 14.08 -8.05
N LEU A 222 11.21 15.28 -8.14
CA LEU A 222 11.90 15.80 -9.32
C LEU A 222 13.21 16.45 -8.91
N GLY A 223 14.19 16.51 -9.80
CA GLY A 223 15.35 17.38 -9.61
C GLY A 223 14.93 18.85 -9.56
N ARG A 224 15.45 19.63 -8.61
CA ARG A 224 15.11 21.05 -8.46
C ARG A 224 15.43 21.87 -9.71
N SER A 225 16.57 21.58 -10.34
CA SER A 225 17.00 22.17 -11.62
C SER A 225 16.03 21.89 -12.76
N SER A 226 15.24 20.82 -12.68
CA SER A 226 14.29 20.43 -13.72
C SER A 226 12.98 21.21 -13.66
N PHE A 227 12.69 21.96 -12.60
CA PHE A 227 11.36 22.60 -12.42
C PHE A 227 10.95 23.50 -13.59
N ALA A 228 11.88 24.30 -14.12
CA ALA A 228 11.61 25.18 -15.27
C ALA A 228 11.18 24.39 -16.52
N HIS A 229 11.85 23.25 -16.78
CA HIS A 229 11.57 22.36 -17.91
C HIS A 229 10.30 21.52 -17.70
N VAL A 230 9.99 21.18 -16.44
CA VAL A 230 8.81 20.37 -16.08
C VAL A 230 7.55 21.22 -16.01
N ARG A 231 7.64 22.55 -15.86
CA ARG A 231 6.48 23.43 -15.62
C ARG A 231 5.35 23.21 -16.61
N ASP A 232 5.65 23.10 -17.91
CA ASP A 232 4.63 22.95 -18.94
C ASP A 232 4.02 21.53 -18.89
N ALA A 233 4.82 20.51 -18.59
CA ALA A 233 4.32 19.16 -18.32
C ALA A 233 3.43 19.14 -17.08
N LEU A 234 3.82 19.87 -16.02
CA LEU A 234 3.06 19.98 -14.78
C LEU A 234 1.71 20.67 -15.00
N GLN A 235 1.65 21.68 -15.88
CA GLN A 235 0.40 22.32 -16.27
C GLN A 235 -0.52 21.38 -17.03
N GLU A 236 0.02 20.60 -17.97
CA GLU A 236 -0.71 19.56 -18.70
C GLU A 236 -1.27 18.51 -17.74
N MET A 237 -0.40 17.90 -16.92
CA MET A 237 -0.80 16.89 -15.93
C MET A 237 -1.87 17.44 -14.97
N TYR A 238 -1.69 18.67 -14.47
CA TYR A 238 -2.68 19.30 -13.61
C TYR A 238 -4.02 19.50 -14.31
N SER A 239 -4.02 19.94 -15.58
CA SER A 239 -5.27 20.14 -16.33
C SER A 239 -6.08 18.87 -16.53
N LEU A 240 -5.40 17.72 -16.62
CA LEU A 240 -6.02 16.40 -16.76
C LEU A 240 -6.57 15.86 -15.42
N LEU A 241 -5.98 16.27 -14.29
CA LEU A 241 -6.27 15.71 -12.98
C LEU A 241 -7.11 16.63 -12.08
N ALA A 242 -7.16 17.93 -12.36
CA ALA A 242 -7.68 18.95 -11.44
C ALA A 242 -9.13 18.70 -10.97
N ALA A 243 -9.97 18.06 -11.78
CA ALA A 243 -11.36 17.77 -11.43
C ALA A 243 -11.49 16.78 -10.27
N ASP A 244 -10.51 15.89 -10.09
CA ASP A 244 -10.55 14.81 -9.11
C ASP A 244 -9.56 15.02 -7.94
N LEU A 245 -9.01 16.23 -7.81
CA LEU A 245 -8.18 16.62 -6.67
C LEU A 245 -9.02 17.28 -5.59
N ARG A 246 -8.73 16.97 -4.33
CA ARG A 246 -9.21 17.78 -3.21
C ARG A 246 -8.43 19.09 -3.15
N PRO A 247 -9.05 20.22 -2.74
CA PRO A 247 -8.46 21.54 -2.90
C PRO A 247 -7.31 21.84 -1.94
N GLU A 248 -7.25 21.20 -0.77
CA GLU A 248 -6.23 21.47 0.25
C GLU A 248 -4.87 20.89 -0.13
N VAL A 249 -3.81 21.47 0.42
CA VAL A 249 -2.43 20.98 0.30
C VAL A 249 -1.83 20.82 1.71
N PRO A 250 -0.79 19.97 1.89
CA PRO A 250 -0.17 19.81 3.20
C PRO A 250 0.28 21.17 3.77
N LEU A 251 0.11 21.37 5.08
CA LEU A 251 0.57 22.61 5.70
C LEU A 251 2.09 22.77 5.53
N LEU A 252 2.56 24.02 5.55
CA LEU A 252 3.98 24.37 5.39
C LEU A 252 4.55 24.12 3.98
N THR A 253 3.72 23.68 3.03
CA THR A 253 4.07 23.62 1.61
C THR A 253 3.62 24.89 0.88
N LYS A 254 4.25 25.21 -0.24
CA LYS A 254 3.80 26.29 -1.13
C LYS A 254 2.58 25.80 -1.93
N PRO A 255 1.41 26.44 -1.83
CA PRO A 255 0.30 26.14 -2.72
C PRO A 255 0.64 26.60 -4.14
N LEU A 256 0.63 25.68 -5.10
CA LEU A 256 0.78 26.01 -6.53
C LEU A 256 -0.59 26.16 -7.20
N ALA A 257 -1.53 25.27 -6.86
CA ALA A 257 -2.93 25.29 -7.30
C ALA A 257 -3.79 24.47 -6.31
N PRO A 258 -5.13 24.51 -6.39
CA PRO A 258 -5.98 23.63 -5.58
C PRO A 258 -5.55 22.16 -5.72
N GLY A 259 -5.22 21.52 -4.60
CA GLY A 259 -4.76 20.13 -4.53
C GLY A 259 -3.32 19.87 -4.99
N LEU A 260 -2.55 20.92 -5.32
CA LEU A 260 -1.15 20.82 -5.74
C LEU A 260 -0.25 21.72 -4.89
N GLY A 261 0.55 21.09 -4.02
CA GLY A 261 1.53 21.76 -3.17
C GLY A 261 2.98 21.47 -3.59
N LEU A 262 3.93 22.28 -3.14
CA LEU A 262 5.35 22.11 -3.41
C LEU A 262 6.20 22.34 -2.16
N ALA A 263 7.27 21.56 -2.00
CA ALA A 263 8.37 21.86 -1.10
C ALA A 263 9.72 21.35 -1.63
N GLU A 264 10.80 21.98 -1.20
CA GLU A 264 12.16 21.47 -1.38
C GLU A 264 12.44 20.32 -0.40
N ASP A 265 13.12 19.29 -0.88
CA ASP A 265 13.48 18.13 -0.08
C ASP A 265 14.62 18.46 0.90
N PRO A 266 14.48 18.17 2.22
CA PRO A 266 15.50 18.49 3.20
C PRO A 266 16.75 17.61 3.14
N ARG A 267 16.88 16.68 2.17
CA ARG A 267 18.03 15.78 1.95
C ARG A 267 18.42 14.87 3.13
N HIS A 268 17.63 14.87 4.21
CA HIS A 268 17.83 14.05 5.40
C HIS A 268 16.92 12.82 5.39
N ALA A 269 17.19 11.83 6.27
CA ALA A 269 16.40 10.60 6.41
C ALA A 269 14.90 10.82 6.76
N LEU A 270 14.52 12.04 7.12
CA LEU A 270 13.16 12.42 7.46
C LEU A 270 12.32 12.83 6.25
N SER A 271 11.01 12.59 6.33
CA SER A 271 10.06 13.24 5.42
C SER A 271 10.00 14.75 5.69
N PHE A 272 9.67 15.57 4.69
CA PHE A 272 9.51 17.02 4.84
C PHE A 272 8.54 17.38 5.96
N GLY A 273 7.36 16.74 5.99
CA GLY A 273 6.37 16.98 7.05
C GLY A 273 6.92 16.69 8.43
N TYR A 274 7.55 15.53 8.63
CA TYR A 274 8.21 15.20 9.89
C TYR A 274 9.30 16.21 10.25
N HIS A 275 10.17 16.58 9.31
CA HIS A 275 11.22 17.57 9.55
C HIS A 275 10.64 18.91 10.03
N ARG A 276 9.59 19.43 9.36
CA ARG A 276 9.00 20.71 9.74
C ARG A 276 8.22 20.61 11.06
N CYS A 277 7.51 19.51 11.29
CA CYS A 277 6.84 19.23 12.56
C CYS A 277 7.84 19.09 13.73
N SER A 278 9.03 18.52 13.50
CA SER A 278 10.11 18.47 14.50
C SER A 278 10.60 19.85 14.93
N LEU A 279 10.85 20.75 13.98
CA LEU A 279 11.23 22.13 14.30
C LEU A 279 10.15 22.85 15.13
N ILE A 280 8.88 22.66 14.75
CA ILE A 280 7.74 23.24 15.45
C ILE A 280 7.61 22.65 16.86
N ALA A 281 7.69 21.32 17.00
CA ALA A 281 7.58 20.65 18.30
C ALA A 281 8.68 21.09 19.26
N GLN A 282 9.93 21.14 18.79
CA GLN A 282 11.06 21.62 19.58
C GLN A 282 10.89 23.08 20.00
N ALA A 283 10.44 23.96 19.09
CA ALA A 283 10.19 25.36 19.41
C ALA A 283 9.07 25.53 20.46
N LEU A 284 7.99 24.76 20.33
CA LEU A 284 6.88 24.77 21.30
C LEU A 284 7.33 24.26 22.67
N TRP A 285 8.20 23.26 22.71
CA TRP A 285 8.80 22.78 23.95
C TRP A 285 9.69 23.83 24.63
N ARG A 286 10.59 24.48 23.87
CA ARG A 286 11.43 25.57 24.39
C ARG A 286 10.58 26.71 24.95
N SER A 287 9.55 27.12 24.22
CA SER A 287 8.61 28.16 24.64
C SER A 287 7.87 27.80 25.93
N PHE A 288 7.49 26.52 26.10
CA PHE A 288 6.93 26.02 27.35
C PHE A 288 7.92 26.09 28.51
N GLN A 289 9.18 25.67 28.32
CA GLN A 289 10.22 25.74 29.35
C GLN A 289 10.53 27.18 29.79
N GLN A 290 10.41 28.13 28.87
CA GLN A 290 10.59 29.56 29.13
C GLN A 290 9.38 30.21 29.83
N GLY A 291 8.27 29.47 29.98
CA GLY A 291 7.05 29.97 30.62
C GLY A 291 6.23 30.89 29.72
N ASP A 292 6.40 30.85 28.39
CA ASP A 292 5.68 31.72 27.45
C ASP A 292 4.17 31.43 27.45
N ARG A 293 3.38 32.41 27.90
CA ARG A 293 1.92 32.28 28.00
C ARG A 293 1.15 32.95 26.86
N ASN A 294 1.77 33.88 26.14
CA ASN A 294 1.09 34.63 25.07
C ASN A 294 1.46 34.10 23.66
N ARG A 295 0.60 34.41 22.68
CA ARG A 295 0.75 33.94 21.30
C ARG A 295 1.98 34.52 20.60
N GLU A 296 2.31 35.78 20.84
CA GLU A 296 3.40 36.48 20.16
C GLU A 296 4.77 35.92 20.55
N ALA A 297 5.00 35.68 21.84
CA ALA A 297 6.22 35.05 22.34
C ALA A 297 6.43 33.66 21.74
N ARG A 298 5.38 32.82 21.73
CA ARG A 298 5.41 31.50 21.08
C ARG A 298 5.76 31.60 19.59
N MET A 299 5.13 32.54 18.88
CA MET A 299 5.41 32.80 17.46
C MET A 299 6.85 33.27 17.23
N ALA A 300 7.40 34.09 18.12
CA ALA A 300 8.79 34.53 18.05
C ALA A 300 9.76 33.36 18.24
N THR A 301 9.50 32.48 19.21
CA THR A 301 10.30 31.26 19.46
C THR A 301 10.24 30.29 18.27
N LEU A 302 9.07 30.10 17.67
CA LEU A 302 8.89 29.35 16.42
C LEU A 302 9.70 29.96 15.27
N ALA A 303 9.61 31.28 15.08
CA ALA A 303 10.34 31.97 14.03
C ALA A 303 11.86 31.87 14.24
N ALA A 304 12.34 31.99 15.48
CA ALA A 304 13.75 31.81 15.83
C ALA A 304 14.25 30.40 15.48
N ALA A 305 13.50 29.36 15.84
CA ALA A 305 13.86 27.97 15.53
C ALA A 305 14.02 27.70 14.02
N PHE A 306 13.20 28.32 13.17
CA PHE A 306 13.38 28.23 11.71
C PHE A 306 14.65 28.95 11.27
N ARG A 307 14.87 30.18 11.74
CA ARG A 307 16.04 31.01 11.38
C ARG A 307 17.37 30.41 11.84
N GLU A 308 17.40 29.77 13.01
CA GLU A 308 18.57 29.02 13.52
C GLU A 308 19.04 27.94 12.55
N THR A 309 18.12 27.38 11.76
CA THR A 309 18.43 26.38 10.73
C THR A 309 18.62 26.97 9.33
N GLY A 310 18.73 28.30 9.22
CA GLY A 310 18.87 29.02 7.96
C GLY A 310 17.60 29.10 7.11
N ARG A 311 16.41 28.86 7.70
CA ARG A 311 15.13 28.82 6.99
C ARG A 311 14.27 30.05 7.32
N ASP A 312 13.59 30.57 6.31
CA ASP A 312 12.61 31.63 6.49
C ASP A 312 11.30 31.04 7.05
N PRO A 313 10.84 31.45 8.25
CA PRO A 313 9.56 31.00 8.79
C PRO A 313 8.34 31.38 7.92
N ALA A 314 8.44 32.40 7.06
CA ALA A 314 7.40 32.78 6.11
C ALA A 314 7.40 31.92 4.83
N ALA A 315 8.52 31.26 4.53
CA ALA A 315 8.68 30.37 3.39
C ALA A 315 9.21 28.98 3.83
N PRO A 316 8.47 28.25 4.69
CA PRO A 316 8.94 27.00 5.28
C PRO A 316 9.14 25.87 4.25
N PHE A 317 8.61 26.03 3.05
CA PHE A 317 8.76 25.09 1.93
C PHE A 317 10.12 25.18 1.22
N LEU A 318 10.94 26.18 1.52
CA LEU A 318 12.30 26.33 0.99
C LEU A 318 13.34 25.70 1.92
N GLU A 319 14.45 25.25 1.32
CA GLU A 319 15.68 24.91 2.02
C GLU A 319 16.60 26.13 2.15
N PRO A 320 17.58 26.10 3.07
CA PRO A 320 18.49 27.22 3.30
C PRO A 320 19.20 27.69 2.03
N GLY A 321 19.22 29.01 1.81
CA GLY A 321 19.86 29.63 0.64
C GLY A 321 19.07 29.54 -0.68
N SER A 322 17.90 28.90 -0.67
CA SER A 322 17.03 28.83 -1.86
C SER A 322 16.24 30.10 -2.08
N ARG A 323 15.91 30.39 -3.35
CA ARG A 323 14.98 31.44 -3.74
C ARG A 323 13.67 30.82 -4.23
N ASP A 324 12.56 31.49 -3.94
CA ASP A 324 11.27 31.04 -4.46
C ASP A 324 11.16 31.35 -5.97
N ILE A 325 11.47 30.34 -6.78
CA ILE A 325 11.36 30.37 -8.24
C ILE A 325 10.14 29.60 -8.74
N TYR A 326 9.27 29.12 -7.83
CA TYR A 326 8.22 28.16 -8.13
C TYR A 326 6.93 28.84 -8.59
N PHE A 327 6.97 29.44 -9.78
CA PHE A 327 5.80 30.10 -10.36
C PHE A 327 4.97 29.13 -11.19
N PHE A 328 3.72 28.91 -10.79
CA PHE A 328 2.77 28.05 -11.48
C PHE A 328 1.51 28.85 -11.84
N ARG A 329 1.13 28.83 -13.12
CA ARG A 329 -0.16 29.36 -13.60
C ARG A 329 -1.01 28.20 -14.07
N SER A 330 -2.12 27.91 -13.41
CA SER A 330 -3.11 26.98 -13.94
C SER A 330 -3.96 27.72 -14.97
N LYS A 331 -4.00 27.23 -16.22
CA LYS A 331 -5.02 27.67 -17.19
C LYS A 331 -6.35 27.05 -16.76
N ARG A 332 -7.11 27.72 -15.89
CA ARG A 332 -8.49 27.33 -15.62
C ARG A 332 -9.30 27.50 -16.92
N ARG A 333 -9.75 26.40 -17.54
CA ARG A 333 -10.97 26.46 -18.36
C ARG A 333 -12.10 26.84 -17.39
N GLY A 334 -12.78 27.95 -17.66
CA GLY A 334 -13.56 28.70 -16.68
C GLY A 334 -14.57 27.88 -15.87
N LEU A 335 -14.41 27.88 -14.55
CA LEU A 335 -15.50 27.72 -13.61
C LEU A 335 -15.65 29.05 -12.86
N LYS A 336 -16.82 29.68 -13.01
CA LYS A 336 -17.28 30.80 -12.17
C LYS A 336 -17.76 30.23 -10.84
N ASP A 337 -17.49 30.96 -9.77
CA ASP A 337 -18.12 30.87 -8.44
C ASP A 337 -18.39 32.34 -8.02
N PRO A 338 -19.28 32.73 -7.07
CA PRO A 338 -20.11 31.92 -6.17
C PRO A 338 -21.55 32.43 -5.94
N ALA A 339 -22.52 31.51 -5.79
CA ALA A 339 -23.73 31.63 -4.96
C ALA A 339 -24.80 30.61 -5.40
N GLY A 340 -25.27 29.79 -4.46
CA GLY A 340 -26.59 29.18 -4.58
C GLY A 340 -26.63 27.66 -4.67
N ARG A 341 -26.69 27.04 -3.49
CA ARG A 341 -27.41 25.80 -3.14
C ARG A 341 -27.11 24.51 -3.91
N ALA A 342 -26.76 23.52 -3.09
CA ALA A 342 -26.77 22.09 -3.35
C ALA A 342 -27.76 21.63 -4.44
N SER A 343 -27.22 21.00 -5.47
CA SER A 343 -27.88 19.91 -6.14
C SER A 343 -26.84 18.83 -6.43
N THR A 344 -27.07 17.64 -5.87
CA THR A 344 -26.39 16.41 -6.29
C THR A 344 -26.76 16.12 -7.75
N PRO A 345 -25.80 15.93 -8.67
CA PRO A 345 -26.13 15.38 -9.97
C PRO A 345 -25.87 13.88 -9.98
N LYS A 346 -26.91 13.18 -10.41
CA LYS A 346 -26.93 11.78 -10.81
C LYS A 346 -25.94 11.52 -11.95
N ILE A 347 -25.39 10.32 -11.94
CA ILE A 347 -24.55 9.72 -12.98
C ILE A 347 -25.33 9.68 -14.32
N TRP A 348 -24.57 9.69 -15.44
CA TRP A 348 -24.90 9.53 -16.87
C TRP A 348 -25.04 10.82 -17.71
N THR A 349 -24.04 11.12 -18.56
CA THR A 349 -24.03 12.20 -19.56
C THR A 349 -24.32 11.70 -20.97
N ARG A 350 -25.13 12.47 -21.72
CA ARG A 350 -25.56 12.28 -23.12
C ARG A 350 -24.66 13.09 -24.09
N LYS A 351 -24.41 12.61 -25.32
CA LYS A 351 -23.68 13.35 -26.38
C LYS A 351 -24.58 14.39 -27.08
N SER A 352 -23.95 15.38 -27.71
CA SER A 352 -24.57 16.58 -28.32
C SER A 352 -25.25 16.37 -29.69
N ASP A 353 -25.38 15.14 -30.17
CA ASP A 353 -26.07 14.77 -31.41
C ASP A 353 -27.27 13.83 -31.19
N GLY A 354 -27.66 13.59 -29.92
CA GLY A 354 -28.78 12.71 -29.58
C GLY A 354 -28.46 11.21 -29.63
N GLY A 355 -27.25 10.80 -30.01
CA GLY A 355 -26.78 9.43 -29.89
C GLY A 355 -26.32 9.09 -28.47
N LEU A 356 -26.66 7.89 -27.97
CA LEU A 356 -26.16 7.37 -26.70
C LEU A 356 -24.64 7.11 -26.80
N ILE A 357 -23.86 7.59 -25.82
CA ILE A 357 -22.46 7.19 -25.65
C ILE A 357 -22.49 5.82 -24.96
N PRO A 358 -21.96 4.74 -25.55
CA PRO A 358 -21.77 3.52 -24.79
C PRO A 358 -20.74 3.78 -23.69
N PRO A 359 -20.90 3.21 -22.48
CA PRO A 359 -19.87 3.29 -21.44
C PRO A 359 -18.51 2.83 -22.01
N PRO A 360 -17.36 3.26 -21.43
CA PRO A 360 -16.06 2.75 -21.86
C PRO A 360 -16.18 1.24 -21.93
N SER A 361 -15.92 0.68 -23.12
CA SER A 361 -16.17 -0.73 -23.40
C SER A 361 -15.58 -1.52 -22.25
N THR A 362 -16.46 -2.20 -21.49
CA THR A 362 -16.04 -3.22 -20.54
C THR A 362 -14.97 -4.02 -21.25
N PRO A 363 -13.77 -4.24 -20.68
CA PRO A 363 -12.77 -5.05 -21.35
C PRO A 363 -13.48 -6.31 -21.82
N SER A 364 -13.35 -6.62 -23.11
CA SER A 364 -14.14 -7.71 -23.69
C SER A 364 -13.92 -8.97 -22.84
N SER A 365 -14.94 -9.80 -22.72
CA SER A 365 -14.80 -11.10 -22.02
C SER A 365 -13.58 -11.87 -22.53
N GLU A 366 -13.21 -11.66 -23.80
CA GLU A 366 -11.98 -12.17 -24.44
C GLU A 366 -10.69 -11.67 -23.77
N LEU A 367 -10.57 -10.39 -23.42
CA LEU A 367 -9.37 -9.85 -22.78
C LEU A 367 -9.17 -10.40 -21.35
N PHE A 368 -10.26 -10.56 -20.60
CA PHE A 368 -10.20 -11.21 -19.29
C PHE A 368 -9.87 -12.70 -19.40
N LEU A 369 -10.44 -13.39 -20.39
CA LEU A 369 -10.15 -14.79 -20.64
C LEU A 369 -8.69 -14.99 -21.07
N GLU A 370 -8.15 -14.14 -21.93
CA GLU A 370 -6.74 -14.19 -22.35
C GLU A 370 -5.79 -14.01 -21.17
N ALA A 371 -6.08 -13.03 -20.29
CA ALA A 371 -5.32 -12.84 -19.07
C ALA A 371 -5.40 -14.06 -18.13
N ALA A 372 -6.59 -14.64 -17.97
CA ALA A 372 -6.80 -15.84 -17.18
C ALA A 372 -6.04 -17.05 -17.76
N ILE A 373 -6.04 -17.24 -19.08
CA ILE A 373 -5.26 -18.27 -19.77
C ILE A 373 -3.76 -18.09 -19.48
N ARG A 374 -3.24 -16.88 -19.60
CA ARG A 374 -1.82 -16.61 -19.34
C ARG A 374 -1.43 -16.90 -17.89
N ILE A 375 -2.25 -16.47 -16.92
CA ILE A 375 -2.04 -16.75 -15.49
C ILE A 375 -2.13 -18.26 -15.23
N GLY A 376 -3.16 -18.93 -15.77
CA GLY A 376 -3.38 -20.36 -15.59
C GLY A 376 -2.23 -21.20 -16.10
N ARG A 377 -1.72 -20.90 -17.31
CA ARG A 377 -0.54 -21.58 -17.86
C ARG A 377 0.69 -21.40 -16.99
N ALA A 378 0.94 -20.19 -16.51
CA ALA A 378 2.06 -19.93 -15.60
C ALA A 378 1.92 -20.71 -14.28
N LEU A 379 0.71 -20.81 -13.74
CA LEU A 379 0.44 -21.61 -12.54
C LEU A 379 0.63 -23.11 -12.80
N CYS A 380 0.15 -23.64 -13.92
CA CYS A 380 0.35 -25.05 -14.27
C CYS A 380 1.85 -25.38 -14.44
N GLN A 381 2.60 -24.52 -15.14
CA GLN A 381 4.05 -24.67 -15.35
C GLN A 381 4.86 -24.52 -14.06
N GLY A 382 4.41 -23.66 -13.14
CA GLY A 382 5.08 -23.41 -11.85
C GLY A 382 4.74 -24.42 -10.76
N ALA A 383 3.91 -25.43 -11.04
CA ALA A 383 3.46 -26.41 -10.06
C ALA A 383 4.52 -27.50 -9.81
N TYR A 384 4.81 -27.76 -8.54
CA TYR A 384 5.62 -28.88 -8.09
C TYR A 384 4.72 -30.07 -7.79
N TRP A 385 4.93 -31.17 -8.51
CA TRP A 385 4.16 -32.41 -8.39
C TRP A 385 4.85 -33.42 -7.49
N ASP A 386 4.07 -34.27 -6.82
CA ASP A 386 4.60 -35.48 -6.20
C ASP A 386 4.99 -36.53 -7.26
N ALA A 387 5.72 -37.57 -6.84
CA ALA A 387 6.27 -38.57 -7.75
C ALA A 387 5.17 -39.36 -8.50
N GLU A 388 3.99 -39.50 -7.89
CA GLU A 388 2.86 -40.21 -8.49
C GLU A 388 1.95 -39.29 -9.34
N GLY A 389 2.22 -37.98 -9.41
CA GLY A 389 1.41 -37.01 -10.15
C GLY A 389 0.00 -36.81 -9.58
N ARG A 390 -0.22 -37.13 -8.30
CA ARG A 390 -1.52 -37.05 -7.61
C ARG A 390 -1.74 -35.70 -6.95
N CYS A 391 -0.69 -35.09 -6.42
CA CYS A 391 -0.76 -33.85 -5.66
C CYS A 391 0.21 -32.81 -6.23
N CYS A 392 -0.17 -31.54 -6.22
CA CYS A 392 0.73 -30.44 -6.59
C CYS A 392 0.74 -29.30 -5.57
N ASN A 393 1.80 -28.48 -5.58
CA ASN A 393 1.86 -27.21 -4.85
C ASN A 393 2.79 -26.19 -5.51
N TRP A 394 2.86 -24.99 -4.94
CA TRP A 394 3.73 -23.89 -5.35
C TRP A 394 4.55 -23.39 -4.17
N MET A 395 5.67 -22.74 -4.48
CA MET A 395 6.41 -21.92 -3.52
C MET A 395 5.86 -20.50 -3.54
N GLY A 396 5.45 -20.00 -2.39
CA GLY A 396 5.00 -18.63 -2.19
C GLY A 396 5.69 -17.98 -0.99
N ARG A 397 5.29 -16.75 -0.68
CA ARG A 397 5.75 -16.09 0.55
C ARG A 397 4.97 -16.67 1.72
N SER A 398 5.67 -17.14 2.75
CA SER A 398 5.04 -17.72 3.94
C SER A 398 4.17 -16.68 4.65
N SER A 399 2.92 -17.03 4.94
CA SER A 399 2.02 -16.28 5.83
C SER A 399 2.22 -16.67 7.30
N GLY A 400 3.03 -17.68 7.59
CA GLY A 400 3.42 -18.13 8.93
C GLY A 400 4.45 -17.21 9.59
N GLU A 401 4.33 -15.90 9.39
CA GLU A 401 4.99 -14.89 10.20
C GLU A 401 4.39 -15.00 11.61
N VAL A 402 5.00 -15.82 12.46
CA VAL A 402 4.68 -15.82 13.89
C VAL A 402 4.99 -14.41 14.40
N ILE A 403 3.94 -13.65 14.68
CA ILE A 403 4.01 -12.38 15.40
C ILE A 403 4.39 -12.73 16.85
N GLN A 404 5.68 -12.95 17.10
CA GLN A 404 6.21 -12.68 18.42
C GLN A 404 6.35 -11.15 18.54
N PRO A 405 5.76 -10.51 19.55
CA PRO A 405 5.99 -9.10 19.80
C PRO A 405 7.51 -8.82 19.90
N GLY A 406 8.06 -8.08 18.94
CA GLY A 406 9.48 -7.69 18.93
C GLY A 406 10.43 -8.56 18.09
N GLY A 407 9.96 -9.60 17.39
CA GLY A 407 10.78 -10.39 16.47
C GLY A 407 10.99 -9.72 15.10
N LEU A 408 12.18 -9.90 14.51
CA LEU A 408 12.44 -9.55 13.10
C LEU A 408 11.65 -10.48 12.18
N VAL A 409 10.85 -9.89 11.28
CA VAL A 409 10.19 -10.62 10.19
C VAL A 409 11.27 -11.08 9.20
N VAL A 410 11.54 -12.39 9.17
CA VAL A 410 12.40 -12.98 8.15
C VAL A 410 11.50 -13.39 6.97
N PRO A 411 11.66 -12.81 5.76
CA PRO A 411 10.90 -13.24 4.59
C PRO A 411 11.26 -14.69 4.27
N ALA A 412 10.39 -15.64 4.60
CA ALA A 412 10.57 -17.03 4.25
C ALA A 412 9.73 -17.36 3.01
N ALA A 413 10.36 -17.96 2.00
CA ALA A 413 9.63 -18.66 0.95
C ALA A 413 9.21 -20.04 1.50
N ALA A 414 7.94 -20.39 1.37
CA ALA A 414 7.40 -21.66 1.83
C ALA A 414 6.41 -22.22 0.81
N ALA A 415 6.13 -23.52 0.89
CA ALA A 415 5.05 -24.11 0.13
C ALA A 415 3.72 -23.42 0.51
N LEU A 416 2.84 -23.18 -0.46
CA LEU A 416 1.52 -22.59 -0.15
C LEU A 416 0.78 -23.49 0.86
N GLY A 417 0.08 -22.83 1.78
CA GLY A 417 -0.80 -23.50 2.73
C GLY A 417 -1.98 -24.17 2.04
N PRO A 418 -2.77 -24.97 2.77
CA PRO A 418 -3.86 -25.73 2.16
C PRO A 418 -5.14 -24.92 1.99
N ASP A 419 -5.18 -23.66 2.44
CA ASP A 419 -6.39 -22.85 2.56
C ASP A 419 -6.81 -22.13 1.26
N LEU A 420 -7.99 -21.49 1.29
CA LEU A 420 -8.56 -20.76 0.17
C LEU A 420 -8.04 -19.31 0.08
N TYR A 421 -7.62 -18.72 1.21
CA TYR A 421 -7.23 -17.31 1.33
C TYR A 421 -5.92 -16.99 0.58
N SER A 422 -4.91 -17.81 0.83
CA SER A 422 -3.55 -17.66 0.30
C SER A 422 -2.93 -18.98 -0.15
N GLY A 423 -3.68 -20.07 -0.03
CA GLY A 423 -3.21 -21.42 -0.24
C GLY A 423 -3.53 -22.03 -1.62
N SER A 424 -3.22 -23.31 -1.74
CA SER A 424 -3.39 -24.10 -2.96
C SER A 424 -4.85 -24.25 -3.40
N LEU A 425 -5.83 -24.22 -2.48
CA LEU A 425 -7.25 -24.33 -2.86
C LEU A 425 -7.73 -23.17 -3.71
N GLY A 426 -7.25 -21.94 -3.43
CA GLY A 426 -7.60 -20.77 -4.23
C GLY A 426 -7.09 -20.90 -5.67
N VAL A 427 -5.87 -21.42 -5.82
CA VAL A 427 -5.28 -21.73 -7.12
C VAL A 427 -6.08 -22.83 -7.84
N GLY A 428 -6.41 -23.92 -7.14
CA GLY A 428 -7.16 -25.02 -7.71
C GLY A 428 -8.56 -24.60 -8.20
N LEU A 429 -9.27 -23.79 -7.42
CA LEU A 429 -10.60 -23.29 -7.79
C LEU A 429 -10.54 -22.38 -9.03
N PHE A 430 -9.53 -21.52 -9.12
CA PHE A 430 -9.29 -20.70 -10.30
C PHE A 430 -9.02 -21.56 -11.55
N LEU A 431 -8.16 -22.58 -11.44
CA LEU A 431 -7.80 -23.45 -12.56
C LEU A 431 -8.98 -24.34 -13.00
N ALA A 432 -9.82 -24.81 -12.08
CA ALA A 432 -11.05 -25.52 -12.43
C ALA A 432 -12.03 -24.65 -13.21
N GLN A 433 -12.15 -23.36 -12.85
CA GLN A 433 -12.97 -22.41 -13.60
C GLN A 433 -12.39 -22.10 -14.98
N LEU A 434 -11.06 -22.03 -15.08
CA LEU A 434 -10.38 -21.86 -16.36
C LEU A 434 -10.62 -23.06 -17.28
N TRP A 435 -10.46 -24.29 -16.77
CA TRP A 435 -10.79 -25.52 -17.48
C TRP A 435 -12.20 -25.47 -18.07
N GLN A 436 -13.21 -25.07 -17.29
CA GLN A 436 -14.60 -25.00 -17.76
C GLN A 436 -14.79 -24.06 -18.95
N LEU A 437 -13.95 -23.03 -19.07
CA LEU A 437 -14.04 -22.03 -20.14
C LEU A 437 -13.16 -22.37 -21.36
N THR A 438 -12.10 -23.16 -21.17
CA THR A 438 -11.06 -23.36 -22.20
C THR A 438 -10.89 -24.79 -22.66
N GLY A 439 -11.28 -25.78 -21.84
CA GLY A 439 -10.96 -27.19 -22.08
C GLY A 439 -9.46 -27.51 -21.90
N ASP A 440 -8.70 -26.68 -21.18
CA ASP A 440 -7.26 -26.89 -20.94
C ASP A 440 -7.01 -28.02 -19.92
N ALA A 441 -6.56 -29.18 -20.42
CA ALA A 441 -6.36 -30.38 -19.61
C ALA A 441 -5.33 -30.19 -18.47
N ASP A 442 -4.30 -29.36 -18.67
CA ASP A 442 -3.31 -29.07 -17.64
C ASP A 442 -3.95 -28.29 -16.49
N ALA A 443 -4.86 -27.36 -16.80
CA ALA A 443 -5.62 -26.63 -15.80
C ALA A 443 -6.53 -27.56 -14.99
N ARG A 444 -7.19 -28.53 -15.65
CA ARG A 444 -8.01 -29.55 -14.98
C ARG A 444 -7.17 -30.41 -14.05
N GLN A 445 -6.07 -30.97 -14.55
CA GLN A 445 -5.18 -31.83 -13.76
C GLN A 445 -4.61 -31.07 -12.56
N THR A 446 -4.07 -29.87 -12.79
CA THR A 446 -3.49 -29.04 -11.74
C THR A 446 -4.52 -28.62 -10.69
N ALA A 447 -5.78 -28.38 -11.07
CA ALA A 447 -6.84 -28.10 -10.11
C ALA A 447 -7.12 -29.28 -9.16
N LEU A 448 -7.19 -30.49 -9.71
CA LEU A 448 -7.38 -31.72 -8.93
C LEU A 448 -6.18 -32.00 -8.03
N GLY A 449 -4.95 -31.83 -8.53
CA GLY A 449 -3.73 -31.98 -7.74
C GLY A 449 -3.62 -30.99 -6.58
N ALA A 450 -4.09 -29.75 -6.77
CA ALA A 450 -4.10 -28.73 -5.74
C ALA A 450 -5.09 -29.04 -4.61
N VAL A 451 -6.28 -29.56 -4.94
CA VAL A 451 -7.29 -29.95 -3.96
C VAL A 451 -6.87 -31.21 -3.20
N ALA A 452 -6.34 -32.22 -3.90
CA ALA A 452 -5.90 -33.49 -3.32
C ALA A 452 -4.83 -33.28 -2.24
N ARG A 453 -3.91 -32.32 -2.45
CA ARG A 453 -2.90 -31.96 -1.46
C ARG A 453 -3.47 -31.37 -0.17
N SER A 454 -4.56 -30.62 -0.25
CA SER A 454 -5.08 -29.89 0.91
C SER A 454 -5.62 -30.83 1.99
N PHE A 455 -6.15 -32.00 1.62
CA PHE A 455 -6.71 -32.97 2.56
C PHE A 455 -5.68 -33.49 3.60
N PRO A 456 -4.53 -34.10 3.20
CA PRO A 456 -3.51 -34.50 4.16
C PRO A 456 -2.95 -33.35 5.00
N GLN A 457 -2.87 -32.14 4.45
CA GLN A 457 -2.34 -31.00 5.20
C GLN A 457 -3.31 -30.52 6.29
N PHE A 458 -4.60 -30.40 5.98
CA PHE A 458 -5.60 -30.07 7.00
C PHE A 458 -5.69 -31.14 8.09
N ARG A 459 -5.47 -32.42 7.76
CA ARG A 459 -5.38 -33.51 8.75
C ARG A 459 -4.11 -33.48 9.61
N ARG A 460 -3.03 -32.86 9.14
CA ARG A 460 -1.72 -32.79 9.84
C ARG A 460 -1.56 -31.55 10.73
N VAL A 461 -2.34 -30.49 10.47
CA VAL A 461 -2.35 -29.29 11.32
C VAL A 461 -3.00 -29.67 12.66
N SER A 462 -2.40 -29.28 13.79
CA SER A 462 -2.98 -29.56 15.11
C SER A 462 -4.41 -29.00 15.19
N SER A 463 -5.29 -29.71 15.90
CA SER A 463 -6.71 -29.32 16.06
C SER A 463 -6.90 -27.92 16.63
N GLU A 464 -5.91 -27.38 17.33
CA GLU A 464 -5.88 -26.01 17.88
C GLU A 464 -5.60 -24.91 16.83
N ALA A 465 -5.09 -25.25 15.64
CA ALA A 465 -4.71 -24.29 14.59
C ALA A 465 -5.61 -24.35 13.34
N VAL A 466 -6.57 -25.28 13.29
CA VAL A 466 -7.60 -25.33 12.26
C VAL A 466 -8.77 -24.45 12.70
N PHE A 467 -9.30 -23.64 11.78
CA PHE A 467 -10.54 -22.88 12.00
C PHE A 467 -11.68 -23.62 11.29
N PRO A 468 -12.35 -24.63 11.88
CA PRO A 468 -13.23 -25.52 11.12
C PRO A 468 -14.36 -24.76 10.42
N LEU A 469 -14.88 -23.74 11.11
CA LEU A 469 -15.96 -22.87 10.64
C LEU A 469 -15.47 -21.65 9.83
N SER A 470 -14.26 -21.69 9.27
CA SER A 470 -13.75 -20.63 8.38
C SER A 470 -13.85 -21.04 6.92
N TYR A 471 -14.39 -20.13 6.10
CA TYR A 471 -14.36 -20.26 4.64
C TYR A 471 -12.97 -19.98 4.04
N TYR A 472 -12.22 -19.05 4.60
CA TYR A 472 -10.96 -18.62 3.99
C TYR A 472 -9.77 -19.46 4.46
N ARG A 473 -9.78 -19.92 5.71
CA ARG A 473 -8.65 -20.55 6.40
C ARG A 473 -8.96 -21.96 6.92
N GLY A 474 -10.13 -22.50 6.59
CA GLY A 474 -10.72 -23.62 7.30
C GLY A 474 -11.40 -24.67 6.44
N LEU A 475 -12.09 -25.59 7.13
CA LEU A 475 -12.72 -26.76 6.52
C LEU A 475 -13.94 -26.38 5.66
N VAL A 476 -14.68 -25.31 6.00
CA VAL A 476 -15.77 -24.81 5.15
C VAL A 476 -15.24 -24.37 3.77
N GLY A 477 -14.06 -23.74 3.75
CA GLY A 477 -13.37 -23.37 2.52
C GLY A 477 -12.97 -24.58 1.68
N LEU A 478 -12.40 -25.59 2.33
CA LEU A 478 -12.05 -26.86 1.69
C LEU A 478 -13.29 -27.55 1.13
N ALA A 479 -14.36 -27.71 1.91
CA ALA A 479 -15.60 -28.35 1.46
C ALA A 479 -16.19 -27.66 0.24
N TYR A 480 -16.29 -26.32 0.28
CA TYR A 480 -16.80 -25.54 -0.84
C TYR A 480 -15.92 -25.64 -2.08
N ALA A 481 -14.60 -25.47 -1.93
CA ALA A 481 -13.67 -25.53 -3.05
C ALA A 481 -13.65 -26.92 -3.68
N THR A 482 -13.63 -27.99 -2.87
CA THR A 482 -13.70 -29.38 -3.31
C THR A 482 -14.97 -29.64 -4.12
N TYR A 483 -16.15 -29.29 -3.60
CA TYR A 483 -17.40 -29.43 -4.34
C TYR A 483 -17.37 -28.67 -5.67
N ARG A 484 -16.92 -27.40 -5.65
CA ARG A 484 -16.88 -26.56 -6.85
C ARG A 484 -15.90 -27.09 -7.89
N ILE A 485 -14.74 -27.59 -7.47
CA ILE A 485 -13.73 -28.19 -8.36
C ILE A 485 -14.29 -29.50 -8.92
N GLY A 486 -14.87 -30.37 -8.11
CA GLY A 486 -15.51 -31.61 -8.56
C GLY A 486 -16.59 -31.35 -9.61
N LEU A 487 -17.49 -30.41 -9.34
CA LEU A 487 -18.55 -30.00 -10.27
C LEU A 487 -17.99 -29.47 -11.60
N LEU A 488 -16.98 -28.60 -11.57
CA LEU A 488 -16.41 -27.98 -12.77
C LEU A 488 -15.53 -28.95 -13.58
N THR A 489 -14.90 -29.92 -12.92
CA THR A 489 -14.00 -30.87 -13.58
C THR A 489 -14.68 -32.19 -13.93
N GLY A 490 -15.91 -32.41 -13.50
CA GLY A 490 -16.65 -33.66 -13.64
C GLY A 490 -16.16 -34.78 -12.71
N GLU A 491 -15.44 -34.45 -11.64
CA GLU A 491 -14.87 -35.42 -10.70
C GLU A 491 -15.84 -35.68 -9.53
N GLY A 492 -16.78 -36.60 -9.73
CA GLY A 492 -17.83 -36.91 -8.74
C GLY A 492 -17.33 -37.61 -7.48
N ALA A 493 -16.16 -38.25 -7.50
CA ALA A 493 -15.58 -38.93 -6.34
C ALA A 493 -15.27 -37.94 -5.18
N LEU A 494 -15.14 -36.65 -5.48
CA LEU A 494 -14.88 -35.62 -4.48
C LEU A 494 -16.07 -35.36 -3.55
N ASP A 495 -17.28 -35.78 -3.91
CA ASP A 495 -18.46 -35.59 -3.08
C ASP A 495 -18.39 -36.33 -1.73
N GLU A 496 -17.78 -37.53 -1.70
CA GLU A 496 -17.61 -38.31 -0.46
C GLU A 496 -16.67 -37.58 0.53
N GLU A 497 -15.64 -36.92 0.00
CA GLU A 497 -14.75 -36.09 0.80
C GLU A 497 -15.45 -34.84 1.33
N VAL A 498 -16.40 -34.27 0.58
CA VAL A 498 -17.22 -33.15 1.06
C VAL A 498 -18.14 -33.58 2.20
N ASP A 499 -18.77 -34.75 2.12
CA ASP A 499 -19.60 -35.27 3.22
C ASP A 499 -18.81 -35.38 4.53
N ALA A 500 -17.62 -36.00 4.48
CA ALA A 500 -16.76 -36.16 5.66
C ALA A 500 -16.34 -34.81 6.28
N LEU A 501 -16.11 -33.80 5.43
CA LEU A 501 -15.82 -32.44 5.90
C LEU A 501 -17.04 -31.79 6.55
N LEU A 502 -18.23 -31.94 5.97
CA LEU A 502 -19.46 -31.35 6.49
C LEU A 502 -19.85 -31.96 7.84
N GLU A 503 -19.63 -33.26 8.04
CA GLU A 503 -19.80 -33.90 9.36
C GLU A 503 -18.88 -33.27 10.41
N THR A 504 -17.60 -33.08 10.07
CA THR A 504 -16.60 -32.45 10.95
C THR A 504 -16.96 -30.99 11.26
N ILE A 505 -17.43 -30.25 10.26
CA ILE A 505 -17.89 -28.86 10.38
C ILE A 505 -19.10 -28.79 11.32
N GLY A 506 -20.07 -29.70 11.17
CA GLY A 506 -21.25 -29.77 12.04
C GLY A 506 -20.88 -30.00 13.50
N ALA A 507 -19.94 -30.90 13.78
CA ALA A 507 -19.46 -31.16 15.13
C ALA A 507 -18.72 -29.96 15.76
N ALA A 508 -18.01 -29.16 14.95
CA ALA A 508 -17.21 -28.04 15.42
C ALA A 508 -18.03 -26.86 15.99
N VAL A 509 -19.32 -26.76 15.64
CA VAL A 509 -20.21 -25.69 16.14
C VAL A 509 -20.37 -25.72 17.66
N ALA A 510 -20.24 -26.88 18.29
CA ALA A 510 -20.35 -27.01 19.74
C ALA A 510 -19.15 -26.42 20.51
N SER A 511 -18.04 -26.10 19.81
CA SER A 511 -16.81 -25.58 20.41
C SER A 511 -16.68 -24.07 20.20
N PRO A 512 -15.97 -23.33 21.10
CA PRO A 512 -15.70 -21.91 20.89
C PRO A 512 -15.01 -21.64 19.55
N HIS A 513 -15.48 -20.63 18.84
CA HIS A 513 -14.99 -20.32 17.49
C HIS A 513 -15.07 -18.82 17.19
N LEU A 514 -14.32 -18.39 16.18
CA LEU A 514 -14.31 -17.00 15.73
C LEU A 514 -15.59 -16.66 14.95
N LEU A 515 -15.96 -15.38 15.00
CA LEU A 515 -17.19 -14.87 14.38
C LEU A 515 -16.91 -13.96 13.16
N ASP A 516 -15.64 -13.66 12.87
CA ASP A 516 -15.26 -12.75 11.78
C ASP A 516 -15.35 -13.40 10.39
N VAL A 517 -15.22 -12.60 9.33
CA VAL A 517 -15.37 -13.07 7.94
C VAL A 517 -14.20 -13.97 7.49
N ILE A 518 -12.98 -13.73 7.98
CA ILE A 518 -11.77 -14.41 7.53
C ILE A 518 -11.50 -15.68 8.35
N GLY A 519 -11.52 -15.57 9.67
CA GLY A 519 -11.25 -16.67 10.60
C GLY A 519 -12.49 -17.41 11.10
N GLY A 520 -13.69 -16.90 10.85
CA GLY A 520 -14.90 -17.31 11.58
C GLY A 520 -16.16 -17.55 10.75
N THR A 521 -17.26 -17.71 11.48
CA THR A 521 -18.55 -18.19 10.97
C THR A 521 -19.24 -17.22 10.01
N ALA A 522 -19.00 -15.91 10.11
CA ALA A 522 -19.56 -14.95 9.16
C ALA A 522 -19.12 -15.23 7.71
N GLY A 523 -17.90 -15.74 7.52
CA GLY A 523 -17.41 -16.19 6.21
C GLY A 523 -17.99 -17.53 5.77
N ALA A 524 -18.34 -18.41 6.71
CA ALA A 524 -18.85 -19.74 6.41
C ALA A 524 -20.30 -19.75 5.92
N ILE A 525 -21.17 -18.90 6.48
CA ILE A 525 -22.61 -18.91 6.18
C ILE A 525 -22.90 -18.86 4.67
N PRO A 526 -22.32 -17.94 3.87
CA PRO A 526 -22.57 -17.91 2.42
C PRO A 526 -22.15 -19.20 1.70
N ALA A 527 -21.04 -19.82 2.12
CA ALA A 527 -20.54 -21.05 1.52
C ALA A 527 -21.43 -22.25 1.85
N LEU A 528 -21.89 -22.36 3.09
CA LEU A 528 -22.86 -23.38 3.52
C LEU A 528 -24.21 -23.19 2.80
N LEU A 529 -24.65 -21.94 2.63
CA LEU A 529 -25.85 -21.60 1.85
C LEU A 529 -25.72 -21.90 0.36
N ALA A 530 -24.50 -21.92 -0.19
CA ALA A 530 -24.23 -22.34 -1.55
C ALA A 530 -24.25 -23.88 -1.67
N LEU A 531 -23.64 -24.58 -0.71
CA LEU A 531 -23.61 -26.04 -0.65
C LEU A 531 -25.00 -26.64 -0.44
N ARG A 532 -25.88 -26.02 0.37
CA ARG A 532 -27.26 -26.52 0.57
C ARG A 532 -28.11 -26.63 -0.69
N ARG A 533 -27.68 -26.00 -1.79
CA ARG A 533 -28.39 -26.08 -3.08
C ARG A 533 -28.29 -27.48 -3.69
N VAL A 534 -27.32 -28.28 -3.24
CA VAL A 534 -27.24 -29.70 -3.56
C VAL A 534 -28.21 -30.45 -2.64
N PRO A 535 -29.18 -31.22 -3.17
CA PRO A 535 -30.21 -31.86 -2.35
C PRO A 535 -29.68 -32.68 -1.16
N ARG A 536 -28.55 -33.38 -1.33
CA ARG A 536 -27.89 -34.18 -0.27
C ARG A 536 -27.43 -33.35 0.94
N TRP A 537 -27.17 -32.05 0.76
CA TRP A 537 -26.68 -31.15 1.81
C TRP A 537 -27.73 -30.13 2.27
N GLY A 538 -29.02 -30.44 2.09
CA GLY A 538 -30.11 -29.55 2.48
C GLY A 538 -30.10 -29.16 3.97
N HIS A 539 -29.59 -30.05 4.84
CA HIS A 539 -29.45 -29.82 6.29
C HIS A 539 -28.56 -28.62 6.64
N LEU A 540 -27.67 -28.18 5.74
CA LEU A 540 -26.81 -27.01 5.95
C LEU A 540 -27.59 -25.70 6.09
N LEU A 541 -28.87 -25.66 5.72
CA LEU A 541 -29.73 -24.51 5.98
C LEU A 541 -29.89 -24.25 7.49
N GLU A 542 -30.19 -25.30 8.27
CA GLU A 542 -30.37 -25.19 9.72
C GLU A 542 -29.08 -24.73 10.39
N LEU A 543 -27.95 -25.31 9.96
CA LEU A 543 -26.62 -24.91 10.40
C LEU A 543 -26.35 -23.42 10.10
N SER A 544 -26.65 -22.98 8.87
CA SER A 544 -26.44 -21.58 8.45
C SER A 544 -27.30 -20.61 9.27
N VAL A 545 -28.53 -21.00 9.61
CA VAL A 545 -29.43 -20.21 10.47
C VAL A 545 -28.88 -20.11 11.88
N ALA A 546 -28.46 -21.23 12.49
CA ALA A 546 -27.91 -21.25 13.84
C ALA A 546 -26.67 -20.34 13.98
N LEU A 547 -25.75 -20.41 13.00
CA LEU A 547 -24.58 -19.53 12.95
C LEU A 547 -24.98 -18.05 12.78
N GLY A 548 -26.00 -17.76 11.96
CA GLY A 548 -26.50 -16.40 11.78
C GLY A 548 -27.16 -15.83 13.03
N GLU A 549 -27.89 -16.65 13.78
CA GLU A 549 -28.50 -16.28 15.06
C GLU A 549 -27.44 -15.99 16.13
N GLU A 550 -26.36 -16.75 16.16
CA GLU A 550 -25.20 -16.48 17.03
C GLU A 550 -24.56 -15.11 16.73
N LEU A 551 -24.31 -14.80 15.45
CA LEU A 551 -23.81 -13.48 15.05
C LEU A 551 -24.75 -12.36 15.50
N CYS A 552 -26.06 -12.54 15.31
CA CYS A 552 -27.06 -11.56 15.76
C CYS A 552 -27.07 -11.37 17.29
N ARG A 553 -26.94 -12.46 18.06
CA ARG A 553 -26.91 -12.41 19.54
C ARG A 553 -25.66 -11.71 20.08
N THR A 554 -24.52 -11.88 19.43
CA THR A 554 -23.22 -11.33 19.85
C THR A 554 -22.97 -9.90 19.36
N ALA A 555 -23.82 -9.37 18.47
CA ALA A 555 -23.62 -8.08 17.85
C ALA A 555 -23.75 -6.90 18.84
N VAL A 556 -22.72 -6.05 18.91
CA VAL A 556 -22.77 -4.77 19.64
C VAL A 556 -23.29 -3.67 18.72
N ARG A 557 -24.43 -3.07 19.07
CA ARG A 557 -25.06 -2.00 18.27
C ARG A 557 -24.64 -0.62 18.79
N LYS A 558 -24.18 0.27 17.89
CA LYS A 558 -23.88 1.67 18.24
C LYS A 558 -25.11 2.34 18.83
N GLY A 559 -25.01 2.82 20.09
CA GLY A 559 -26.09 3.48 20.83
C GLY A 559 -26.55 2.76 22.10
N GLN A 560 -25.99 1.58 22.40
CA GLN A 560 -26.12 0.93 23.71
C GLN A 560 -24.75 0.92 24.40
N VAL A 561 -24.43 2.01 25.09
CA VAL A 561 -23.48 2.06 26.22
C VAL A 561 -24.13 2.89 27.31
#